data_AF-A0A131YSE9-F1
#
_entry.id   AF-A0A131YSE9-F1
#
_cell.length_a   1.000
_cell.length_b   1.000
_cell.length_c   1.000
_cell.angle_alpha   90.00
_cell.angle_beta   90.00
_cell.angle_gamma   90.00
#
_symmetry.space_group_name_H-M   'P 1'
#
loop_
_entity.id
_entity.type
_entity.pdbx_description
1 polymer ?
#
loop_
_entity_poly.entity_id
_entity_poly.type
_entity_poly.pdbx_seq_one_letter_code
_entity_poly.pdbx_strand_id
1 'polypeptide(L)'
;MEQNSQIFLSLRFAAIVLVLGVWMCEGLFDREELKKSCKPWERFGCTSGSPGCGEKECGVEHTSDICTADCKIGCWCRGNLYRRKRDNKCVPKHECLL
;
A
#
# COMPACT_ATOMS: atom_id res chain seq x y z
N MET A 1 -34.30 0.85 39.21
CA MET A 1 -33.21 0.00 38.67
C MET A 1 -32.69 0.48 37.30
N GLU A 2 -33.03 1.71 36.85
CA GLU A 2 -32.62 2.25 35.54
C GLU A 2 -31.18 2.78 35.47
N GLN A 3 -30.68 3.44 36.52
CA GLN A 3 -29.39 4.13 36.49
C GLN A 3 -28.20 3.19 36.27
N ASN A 4 -28.27 1.98 36.85
CA ASN A 4 -27.22 0.98 36.69
C ASN A 4 -27.12 0.50 35.24
N SER A 5 -28.27 0.30 34.56
CA SER A 5 -28.33 -0.19 33.19
C SER A 5 -27.68 0.79 32.20
N GLN A 6 -27.98 2.08 32.35
CA GLN A 6 -27.39 3.17 31.55
C GLN A 6 -25.86 3.25 31.73
N ILE A 7 -25.36 3.13 32.96
CA ILE A 7 -23.92 3.15 33.27
C ILE A 7 -23.20 1.94 32.67
N PHE A 8 -23.78 0.74 32.76
CA PHE A 8 -23.18 -0.45 32.16
C PHE A 8 -23.14 -0.37 30.62
N LEU A 9 -24.19 0.17 30.00
CA LEU A 9 -24.22 0.40 28.55
C LEU A 9 -23.15 1.41 28.12
N SER A 10 -23.02 2.54 28.83
CA SER A 10 -22.03 3.56 28.47
C SER A 10 -20.59 3.07 28.64
N LEU A 11 -20.28 2.32 29.68
CA LEU A 11 -18.97 1.67 29.85
C LEU A 11 -18.66 0.66 28.74
N ARG A 12 -19.65 -0.13 28.30
CA ARG A 12 -19.49 -1.08 27.19
C ARG A 12 -19.19 -0.36 25.88
N PHE A 13 -19.93 0.71 25.57
CA PHE A 13 -19.67 1.51 24.37
C PHE A 13 -18.30 2.18 24.41
N ALA A 14 -17.90 2.75 25.54
CA ALA A 14 -16.57 3.34 25.70
C ALA A 14 -15.47 2.30 25.47
N ALA A 15 -15.60 1.09 26.03
CA ALA A 15 -14.66 0.00 25.80
C ALA A 15 -14.60 -0.44 24.33
N ILE A 16 -15.75 -0.57 23.65
CA ILE A 16 -15.80 -0.91 22.22
C ILE A 16 -15.13 0.17 21.37
N VAL A 17 -15.41 1.45 21.64
CA VAL A 17 -14.79 2.58 20.92
C VAL A 17 -13.29 2.60 21.13
N LEU A 18 -12.80 2.32 22.35
CA LEU A 18 -11.36 2.22 22.61
C LEU A 18 -10.72 1.06 21.84
N VAL A 19 -11.34 -0.12 21.83
CA VAL A 19 -10.81 -1.30 21.10
C VAL A 19 -10.81 -1.06 19.59
N LEU A 20 -11.90 -0.52 19.04
CA LEU A 20 -11.97 -0.18 17.61
C LEU A 20 -10.99 0.94 17.24
N GLY A 21 -10.80 1.92 18.13
CA GLY A 21 -9.82 2.99 17.95
C GLY A 21 -8.38 2.47 17.89
N VAL A 22 -7.99 1.57 18.80
CA VAL A 22 -6.66 0.94 18.80
C VAL A 22 -6.44 0.15 17.51
N TRP A 23 -7.41 -0.67 17.11
CA TRP A 23 -7.28 -1.50 15.90
C TRP A 23 -7.15 -0.67 14.62
N MET A 24 -7.86 0.47 14.54
CA MET A 24 -7.76 1.40 13.41
C MET A 24 -6.43 2.17 13.39
N CYS A 25 -5.85 2.45 14.57
CA CYS A 25 -4.54 3.10 14.67
C CYS A 25 -3.40 2.19 14.17
N GLU A 26 -3.42 0.90 14.48
CA GLU A 26 -2.37 -0.05 14.05
C GLU A 26 -2.26 -0.11 12.51
N GLY A 27 -3.38 -0.26 11.81
CA GLY A 27 -3.37 -0.30 10.33
C GLY A 27 -2.98 1.03 9.67
N LEU A 28 -3.19 2.17 10.35
CA LEU A 28 -2.75 3.47 9.86
C LEU A 28 -1.23 3.65 10.02
N PHE A 29 -0.69 3.18 11.15
CA PHE A 29 0.73 3.27 11.47
C PHE A 29 1.58 2.43 10.49
N ASP A 30 1.15 1.20 10.20
CA ASP A 30 1.80 0.33 9.21
C ASP A 30 1.89 0.99 7.82
N ARG A 31 0.84 1.70 7.42
CA ARG A 31 0.79 2.38 6.13
C ARG A 31 1.72 3.59 6.08
N GLU A 32 1.88 4.30 7.19
CA GLU A 32 2.80 5.43 7.29
C GLU A 32 4.26 4.99 7.29
N GLU A 33 4.60 3.92 8.02
CA GLU A 33 5.94 3.33 7.96
C GLU A 33 6.27 2.80 6.55
N LEU A 34 5.33 2.09 5.92
CA LEU A 34 5.49 1.62 4.55
C LEU A 34 5.67 2.78 3.55
N LYS A 35 4.97 3.90 3.75
CA LYS A 35 5.16 5.10 2.93
C LYS A 35 6.57 5.68 3.08
N LYS A 36 7.14 5.64 4.29
CA LYS A 36 8.49 6.16 4.58
C LYS A 36 9.59 5.23 4.07
N SER A 37 9.31 3.94 3.90
CA SER A 37 10.30 2.96 3.43
C SER A 37 10.53 2.97 1.91
N CYS A 38 9.73 3.70 1.14
CA CYS A 38 9.91 3.82 -0.30
C CYS A 38 11.27 4.44 -0.67
N LYS A 39 11.96 3.82 -1.64
CA LYS A 39 13.26 4.25 -2.14
C LYS A 39 13.16 5.54 -2.96
N PRO A 40 14.28 6.24 -3.22
CA PRO A 40 14.32 7.29 -4.21
C PRO A 40 13.74 6.79 -5.55
N TRP A 41 12.97 7.64 -6.21
CA TRP A 41 12.26 7.35 -7.48
C TRP A 41 11.05 6.42 -7.39
N GLU A 42 10.64 6.06 -6.17
CA GLU A 42 9.37 5.40 -5.93
C GLU A 42 8.31 6.40 -5.43
N ARG A 43 7.04 6.04 -5.60
CA ARG A 43 5.90 6.70 -5.01
C ARG A 43 5.08 5.65 -4.25
N PHE A 44 4.78 5.96 -2.99
CA PHE A 44 3.81 5.20 -2.22
C PHE A 44 2.42 5.35 -2.82
N GLY A 45 1.73 4.25 -3.08
CA GLY A 45 0.39 4.29 -3.63
C GLY A 45 -0.19 2.92 -3.86
N CYS A 46 -1.27 2.90 -4.63
CA CYS A 46 -1.96 1.70 -5.06
C CYS A 46 -1.77 1.52 -6.56
N THR A 47 -1.43 0.31 -6.98
CA THR A 47 -1.37 -0.05 -8.39
C THR A 47 -1.89 -1.46 -8.64
N SER A 48 -2.19 -1.78 -9.90
CA SER A 48 -2.63 -3.11 -10.31
C SER A 48 -1.53 -4.14 -10.04
N GLY A 49 -1.89 -5.26 -9.42
CA GLY A 49 -0.94 -6.29 -9.03
C GLY A 49 -0.47 -7.20 -10.15
N SER A 50 -0.98 -7.02 -11.36
CA SER A 50 -0.60 -7.76 -12.55
C SER A 50 0.73 -7.23 -13.14
N PRO A 51 1.65 -8.12 -13.57
CA PRO A 51 2.92 -7.72 -14.20
C PRO A 51 2.69 -6.80 -15.40
N GLY A 52 3.44 -5.69 -15.47
CA GLY A 52 3.35 -4.72 -16.57
C GLY A 52 2.13 -3.80 -16.52
N CYS A 53 1.12 -4.07 -15.69
CA CYS A 53 -0.07 -3.23 -15.57
C CYS A 53 0.15 -2.05 -14.63
N GLY A 54 0.64 -2.35 -13.44
CA GLY A 54 0.78 -1.36 -12.39
C GLY A 54 2.17 -0.72 -12.30
N GLU A 55 3.20 -1.47 -12.64
CA GLU A 55 4.59 -1.02 -12.67
C GLU A 55 5.26 -1.56 -13.93
N LYS A 56 6.09 -0.72 -14.56
CA LYS A 56 6.90 -1.13 -15.71
C LYS A 56 8.10 -1.91 -15.20
N GLU A 57 8.36 -3.09 -15.75
CA GLU A 57 9.50 -3.92 -15.38
C GLU A 57 10.51 -4.01 -16.53
N CYS A 58 11.81 -4.00 -16.21
CA CYS A 58 12.84 -4.31 -17.19
C CYS A 58 12.69 -5.75 -17.69
N GLY A 59 12.77 -5.95 -19.01
CA GLY A 59 12.62 -7.26 -19.65
C GLY A 59 11.16 -7.69 -19.87
N VAL A 60 10.18 -6.83 -19.57
CA VAL A 60 8.77 -7.04 -19.91
C VAL A 60 8.41 -6.08 -21.04
N GLU A 61 8.38 -6.58 -22.27
CA GLU A 61 8.03 -5.77 -23.45
C GLU A 61 6.52 -5.56 -23.61
N HIS A 62 5.73 -6.55 -23.17
CA HIS A 62 4.27 -6.50 -23.21
C HIS A 62 3.70 -6.32 -21.80
N THR A 63 3.14 -5.14 -21.56
CA THR A 63 2.16 -4.94 -20.50
C THR A 63 0.90 -5.67 -20.95
N SER A 64 0.41 -6.63 -20.16
CA SER A 64 -0.88 -7.29 -20.45
C SER A 64 -1.95 -6.22 -20.69
N ASP A 65 -2.69 -6.30 -21.80
CA ASP A 65 -3.84 -5.40 -22.05
C ASP A 65 -4.94 -5.60 -20.99
N ILE A 66 -4.91 -6.73 -20.30
CA ILE A 66 -5.84 -7.10 -19.25
C ILE A 66 -5.13 -6.92 -17.91
N CYS A 67 -5.48 -5.83 -17.22
CA CYS A 67 -5.04 -5.54 -15.87
C CYS A 67 -6.13 -5.87 -14.88
N THR A 68 -5.77 -6.60 -13.83
CA THR A 68 -6.67 -6.83 -12.70
C THR A 68 -6.97 -5.50 -12.01
N ALA A 69 -8.23 -5.30 -11.61
CA ALA A 69 -8.65 -4.12 -10.84
C ALA A 69 -8.23 -4.18 -9.36
N ASP A 70 -7.32 -5.09 -9.01
CA ASP A 70 -6.80 -5.20 -7.66
C ASP A 70 -5.91 -4.00 -7.32
N CYS A 71 -5.97 -3.60 -6.06
CA CYS A 71 -5.25 -2.45 -5.55
C CYS A 71 -4.16 -2.95 -4.59
N LYS A 72 -2.94 -3.17 -5.12
CA LYS A 72 -1.79 -3.51 -4.27
C LYS A 72 -1.18 -2.23 -3.74
N ILE A 73 -1.22 -2.08 -2.42
CA ILE A 73 -0.60 -0.95 -1.72
C ILE A 73 0.89 -1.24 -1.58
N GLY A 74 1.72 -0.27 -1.94
CA GLY A 74 3.17 -0.40 -1.87
C GLY A 74 3.92 0.78 -2.48
N CYS A 75 5.21 0.56 -2.71
CA CYS A 75 6.10 1.53 -3.33
C CYS A 75 6.31 1.17 -4.81
N TRP A 76 5.95 2.09 -5.70
CA TRP A 76 5.93 1.84 -7.14
C TRP A 76 6.80 2.86 -7.88
N CYS A 77 7.45 2.46 -8.97
CA CYS A 77 8.28 3.33 -9.78
C CYS A 77 7.47 4.50 -10.33
N ARG A 78 7.99 5.72 -10.16
CA ARG A 78 7.30 6.93 -10.62
C ARG A 78 7.55 7.19 -12.11
N GLY A 79 6.53 7.70 -12.81
CA GLY A 79 6.65 8.18 -14.18
C GLY A 79 6.96 7.07 -15.18
N ASN A 80 8.00 7.26 -15.99
CA ASN A 80 8.42 6.32 -17.05
C ASN A 80 9.66 5.49 -16.65
N LEU A 81 9.87 5.28 -15.36
CA LEU A 81 10.92 4.42 -14.85
C LEU A 81 10.47 2.96 -14.85
N TYR A 82 11.45 2.08 -14.99
CA TYR A 82 11.30 0.64 -15.04
C TYR A 82 11.97 0.02 -13.82
N ARG A 83 11.30 -0.95 -13.20
CA ARG A 83 11.85 -1.76 -12.12
C ARG A 83 12.87 -2.74 -12.69
N ARG A 84 14.13 -2.57 -12.31
CA ARG A 84 15.19 -3.50 -12.69
C ARG A 84 15.27 -4.66 -11.70
N LYS A 85 15.15 -5.89 -12.19
CA LYS A 85 15.08 -7.11 -11.35
C LYS A 85 16.33 -7.37 -10.50
N ARG A 86 17.52 -6.97 -10.97
CA ARG A 86 18.80 -7.30 -10.30
C ARG A 86 18.99 -6.61 -8.94
N ASP A 87 18.52 -5.37 -8.82
CA ASP A 87 18.73 -4.52 -7.64
C ASP A 87 17.45 -3.84 -7.14
N ASN A 88 16.31 -4.16 -7.77
CA ASN A 88 15.00 -3.61 -7.47
C ASN A 88 14.99 -2.06 -7.49
N LYS A 89 15.79 -1.43 -8.35
CA LYS A 89 15.81 0.02 -8.53
C LYS A 89 14.91 0.45 -9.68
N CYS A 90 14.28 1.61 -9.53
CA CYS A 90 13.59 2.30 -10.61
C CYS A 90 14.59 3.07 -11.46
N VAL A 91 14.74 2.66 -12.70
CA VAL A 91 15.72 3.24 -13.63
C VAL A 91 15.06 3.59 -14.97
N PRO A 92 15.62 4.53 -15.74
CA PRO A 92 15.19 4.76 -17.12
C PRO A 92 15.34 3.48 -17.98
N LYS A 93 14.51 3.35 -19.04
CA LYS A 93 14.50 2.16 -19.90
C LYS A 93 15.88 1.77 -20.46
N HIS A 94 16.72 2.76 -20.79
CA HIS A 94 18.06 2.50 -21.34
C HIS A 94 19.01 1.84 -20.32
N GLU A 95 18.77 1.99 -19.02
CA GLU A 95 19.54 1.34 -17.95
C GLU A 95 19.03 -0.08 -17.61
N CYS A 96 17.99 -0.56 -18.30
CA CYS A 96 17.51 -1.94 -18.18
C CYS A 96 18.41 -2.95 -18.90
N LEU A 97 19.19 -2.50 -19.87
CA LEU A 97 20.09 -3.34 -20.68
C LEU A 97 21.46 -3.57 -20.01
N LEU A 98 21.72 -2.84 -18.92
CA LEU A 98 22.90 -3.00 -18.07
C LEU A 98 22.64 -4.04 -16.99
#